data_AF-A0A358EMF5-F1
#
_entry.id   AF-A0A358EMF5-F1
#
_cell.length_a   1.000
_cell.length_b   1.000
_cell.length_c   1.000
_cell.angle_alpha   90.00
_cell.angle_beta   90.00
_cell.angle_gamma   90.00
#
_symmetry.space_group_name_H-M   'P 1'
#
loop_
_entity.id
_entity.type
_entity.pdbx_description
1 polymer ?
#
loop_
_entity_poly.entity_id
_entity_poly.type
_entity_poly.pdbx_seq_one_letter_code
_entity_poly.pdbx_strand_id
1 'polypeptide(L)'
;MSNIQVIGIIAAIIGIGIFGYLRSEKDEYAERKVSIDSTEAKAALAMIEKLAQSTNSLAQCISPKANPVVQQELIRTSIRLQEADSISLTQAEWTGDYLKIQIQALVGGKKATAYRFMLEAEAEDRLKLLGVQF
;
A
#
# COMPACT_ATOMS: atom_id res chain seq x y z
N MET A 1 31.55 -18.55 18.38
CA MET A 1 31.71 -18.49 16.91
C MET A 1 30.39 -18.88 16.28
N SER A 2 29.83 -17.95 15.49
CA SER A 2 28.75 -18.02 14.50
C SER A 2 27.46 -18.80 14.82
N ASN A 3 26.47 -18.08 15.36
CA ASN A 3 25.05 -18.42 15.17
C ASN A 3 24.62 -17.85 13.81
N ILE A 4 24.56 -18.70 12.78
CA ILE A 4 23.94 -18.33 11.50
C ILE A 4 22.43 -18.45 11.68
N GLN A 5 21.80 -17.34 12.06
CA GLN A 5 20.35 -17.18 11.91
C GLN A 5 20.04 -17.00 10.43
N VAL A 6 19.66 -18.10 9.79
CA VAL A 6 19.06 -18.08 8.45
C VAL A 6 17.69 -17.41 8.59
N ILE A 7 17.62 -16.11 8.29
CA ILE A 7 16.35 -15.42 8.11
C ILE A 7 15.74 -16.00 6.83
N GLY A 8 14.85 -16.98 7.02
CA GLY A 8 14.04 -17.52 5.94
C GLY A 8 13.18 -16.42 5.37
N ILE A 9 13.57 -15.91 4.20
CA ILE A 9 12.71 -15.08 3.36
C ILE A 9 11.58 -16.00 2.89
N ILE A 10 10.46 -15.97 3.63
CA ILE A 10 9.22 -16.62 3.19
C ILE A 10 8.75 -15.82 1.98
N ALA A 11 9.10 -16.32 0.79
CA ALA A 11 8.49 -15.96 -0.47
C ALA A 11 7.03 -16.43 -0.43
N ALA A 12 6.16 -15.60 0.14
CA ALA A 12 4.73 -15.80 0.10
C ALA A 12 4.25 -15.40 -1.30
N ILE A 13 4.34 -16.35 -2.24
CA ILE A 13 3.54 -16.35 -3.46
C ILE A 13 2.11 -16.64 -3.00
N ILE A 14 1.39 -15.59 -2.57
CA ILE A 14 -0.04 -15.71 -2.24
C ILE A 14 -0.80 -15.56 -3.55
N GLY A 15 -1.63 -16.56 -3.81
CA GLY A 15 -2.31 -16.82 -5.06
C GLY A 15 -3.04 -15.62 -5.65
N ILE A 16 -2.98 -15.60 -6.99
CA ILE A 16 -3.67 -14.74 -7.92
C ILE A 16 -5.18 -14.93 -7.71
N GLY A 17 -5.77 -14.06 -6.87
CA GLY A 17 -7.21 -13.89 -6.74
C GLY A 17 -7.63 -12.78 -7.69
N ILE A 18 -8.17 -13.15 -8.84
CA ILE A 18 -8.55 -12.31 -9.99
C ILE A 18 -9.24 -11.00 -9.54
N PHE A 19 -8.49 -9.89 -9.47
CA PHE A 19 -9.04 -8.60 -9.02
C PHE A 19 -10.01 -8.01 -10.05
N GLY A 20 -9.89 -8.42 -11.32
CA GLY A 20 -10.72 -7.92 -12.41
C GLY A 20 -12.14 -8.48 -12.47
N TYR A 21 -12.42 -9.68 -11.94
CA TYR A 21 -13.65 -10.41 -12.27
C TYR A 21 -14.88 -10.02 -11.42
N LEU A 22 -14.69 -9.40 -10.25
CA LEU A 22 -15.80 -8.92 -9.41
C LEU A 22 -16.24 -7.48 -9.73
N ARG A 23 -15.68 -6.87 -10.78
CA ARG A 23 -15.90 -5.47 -11.13
C ARG A 23 -17.15 -5.27 -11.99
N SER A 24 -18.31 -5.54 -11.39
CA SER A 24 -19.63 -5.35 -12.03
C SER A 24 -19.96 -3.86 -12.27
N GLU A 25 -20.45 -3.55 -13.46
CA GLU A 25 -20.72 -2.24 -14.10
C GLU A 25 -21.77 -1.31 -13.45
N LYS A 26 -21.96 -1.31 -12.13
CA LYS A 26 -22.93 -0.38 -11.48
C LYS A 26 -22.20 0.70 -10.68
N ASP A 27 -22.29 1.92 -11.20
CA ASP A 27 -21.64 3.16 -10.76
C ASP A 27 -20.12 3.02 -10.57
N GLU A 28 -19.40 3.25 -11.66
CA GLU A 28 -17.93 3.21 -11.71
C GLU A 28 -17.29 4.09 -10.63
N TYR A 29 -17.96 5.15 -10.17
CA TYR A 29 -17.45 6.08 -9.15
C TYR A 29 -18.04 5.89 -7.74
N ALA A 30 -18.92 4.92 -7.52
CA ALA A 30 -19.43 4.66 -6.18
C ALA A 30 -18.31 4.11 -5.28
N GLU A 31 -18.16 4.69 -4.09
CA GLU A 31 -17.21 4.20 -3.09
C GLU A 31 -17.66 2.83 -2.57
N ARG A 32 -16.86 1.80 -2.85
CA ARG A 32 -17.13 0.43 -2.42
C ARG A 32 -16.16 0.07 -1.32
N LYS A 33 -16.65 0.12 -0.08
CA LYS A 33 -15.88 -0.32 1.10
C LYS A 33 -15.48 -1.78 0.94
N VAL A 34 -14.23 -2.07 1.26
CA VAL A 34 -13.68 -3.42 1.26
C VAL A 34 -13.23 -3.76 2.67
N SER A 35 -13.34 -5.04 3.03
CA SER A 35 -12.74 -5.52 4.28
C SER A 35 -11.24 -5.26 4.30
N ILE A 36 -10.73 -4.79 5.44
CA ILE A 36 -9.30 -4.64 5.69
C ILE A 36 -8.55 -5.99 5.63
N ASP A 37 -9.27 -7.10 5.77
CA ASP A 37 -8.73 -8.46 5.69
C ASP A 37 -8.71 -9.05 4.28
N SER A 38 -9.22 -8.30 3.29
CA SER A 38 -9.23 -8.71 1.88
C SER A 38 -7.82 -8.84 1.29
N THR A 39 -7.70 -9.59 0.20
CA THR A 39 -6.42 -9.81 -0.48
C THR A 39 -5.85 -8.50 -1.00
N GLU A 40 -6.70 -7.63 -1.55
CA GLU A 40 -6.35 -6.29 -2.05
C GLU A 40 -5.82 -5.38 -0.95
N ALA A 41 -6.51 -5.36 0.20
CA ALA A 41 -6.14 -4.56 1.34
C ALA A 41 -4.79 -5.01 1.93
N LYS A 42 -4.59 -6.31 2.06
CA LYS A 42 -3.33 -6.91 2.55
C LYS A 42 -2.18 -6.69 1.57
N ALA A 43 -2.42 -6.83 0.27
CA ALA A 43 -1.41 -6.56 -0.75
C ALA A 43 -0.96 -5.09 -0.72
N ALA A 44 -1.92 -4.16 -0.58
CA ALA A 44 -1.64 -2.74 -0.47
C ALA A 44 -0.87 -2.42 0.83
N LEU A 45 -1.27 -2.97 1.98
CA LEU A 45 -0.56 -2.80 3.24
C LEU A 45 0.88 -3.32 3.17
N ALA A 46 1.09 -4.53 2.64
CA ALA A 46 2.42 -5.12 2.50
C ALA A 46 3.33 -4.28 1.59
N MET A 47 2.77 -3.61 0.58
CA MET A 47 3.52 -2.64 -0.21
C MET A 47 3.95 -1.44 0.64
N ILE A 48 3.05 -0.85 1.43
CA ILE A 48 3.39 0.28 2.29
C ILE A 48 4.43 -0.10 3.35
N GLU A 49 4.32 -1.28 3.96
CA GLU A 49 5.31 -1.80 4.91
C GLU A 49 6.69 -1.96 4.26
N LYS A 50 6.77 -2.46 3.02
CA LYS A 50 8.03 -2.53 2.28
C LYS A 50 8.65 -1.15 2.06
N LEU A 51 7.84 -0.13 1.78
CA LEU A 51 8.32 1.24 1.62
C LEU A 51 8.79 1.85 2.95
N ALA A 52 8.11 1.51 4.04
CA ALA A 52 8.51 1.86 5.39
C ALA A 52 9.80 1.15 5.84
N GLN A 53 10.19 0.04 5.20
CA GLN A 53 11.48 -0.62 5.46
C GLN A 53 12.60 -0.08 4.57
N SER A 54 12.32 0.20 3.30
CA SER A 54 13.32 0.68 2.35
C SER A 54 12.69 1.46 1.19
N THR A 55 13.29 2.60 0.84
CA THR A 55 12.90 3.37 -0.34
C THR A 55 13.46 2.81 -1.65
N ASN A 56 14.29 1.76 -1.61
CA ASN A 56 14.93 1.19 -2.81
C ASN A 56 13.92 0.63 -3.82
N SER A 57 12.78 0.12 -3.34
CA SER A 57 11.70 -0.40 -4.18
C SER A 57 10.65 0.65 -4.55
N LEU A 58 10.79 1.88 -4.06
CA LEU A 58 9.79 2.92 -4.24
C LEU A 58 9.55 3.28 -5.71
N ALA A 59 10.62 3.35 -6.51
CA ALA A 59 10.51 3.60 -7.95
C ALA A 59 9.70 2.52 -8.68
N GLN A 60 9.66 1.28 -8.15
CA GLN A 60 8.87 0.19 -8.70
C GLN A 60 7.43 0.17 -8.17
N CYS A 61 7.18 0.78 -7.02
CA CYS A 61 5.84 0.88 -6.43
C CYS A 61 5.07 2.10 -6.94
N ILE A 62 5.76 3.17 -7.34
CA ILE A 62 5.13 4.39 -7.87
C ILE A 62 4.60 4.16 -9.28
N SER A 63 3.40 4.65 -9.55
CA SER A 63 2.82 4.71 -10.88
C SER A 63 3.58 5.72 -11.76
N PRO A 64 3.90 5.39 -13.01
CA PRO A 64 4.44 6.37 -13.96
C PRO A 64 3.45 7.51 -14.27
N LYS A 65 2.16 7.34 -13.97
CA LYS A 65 1.13 8.38 -14.12
C LYS A 65 1.12 9.38 -12.97
N ALA A 66 1.80 9.08 -11.85
CA ALA A 66 1.93 10.03 -10.74
C ALA A 66 2.77 11.23 -11.21
N ASN A 67 2.25 12.44 -11.01
CA ASN A 67 2.99 13.65 -11.38
C ASN A 67 4.23 13.83 -10.47
N PRO A 68 5.26 14.59 -10.88
CA PRO A 68 6.51 14.71 -10.13
C PRO A 68 6.35 15.23 -8.69
N VAL A 69 5.36 16.10 -8.44
CA VAL A 69 5.07 16.62 -7.10
C VAL A 69 4.55 15.50 -6.20
N VAL A 70 3.63 14.68 -6.72
CA VAL A 70 3.08 13.53 -6.01
C VAL A 70 4.14 12.46 -5.77
N GLN A 71 5.04 12.23 -6.73
CA GLN A 71 6.18 11.33 -6.54
C GLN A 71 7.08 11.79 -5.38
N GLN A 72 7.39 13.08 -5.31
CA GLN A 72 8.16 13.65 -4.20
C GLN A 72 7.45 13.50 -2.86
N GLU A 73 6.12 13.69 -2.82
CA GLU A 73 5.36 13.54 -1.59
C GLU A 73 5.26 12.09 -1.13
N LEU A 74 5.18 11.14 -2.07
CA LEU A 74 5.30 9.71 -1.80
C LEU A 74 6.68 9.35 -1.25
N ILE A 75 7.77 9.91 -1.81
CA ILE A 75 9.13 9.74 -1.28
C ILE A 75 9.22 10.25 0.16
N ARG A 76 8.80 11.49 0.41
CA ARG A 76 8.82 12.08 1.77
C ARG A 76 8.00 11.25 2.75
N THR A 77 6.84 10.77 2.32
CA THR A 77 5.99 9.95 3.16
C THR A 77 6.64 8.60 3.46
N SER A 78 7.29 7.95 2.49
CA SER A 78 8.02 6.70 2.75
C SER A 78 9.15 6.89 3.77
N ILE A 79 9.85 8.02 3.74
CA ILE A 79 10.88 8.37 4.74
C ILE A 79 10.24 8.58 6.11
N ARG A 80 9.11 9.32 6.20
CA ARG A 80 8.36 9.48 7.47
C ARG A 80 7.88 8.14 8.02
N LEU A 81 7.49 7.20 7.16
CA LEU A 81 7.03 5.87 7.58
C LEU A 81 8.17 4.99 8.10
N GLN A 82 9.43 5.25 7.72
CA GLN A 82 10.60 4.56 8.31
C GLN A 82 10.80 4.90 9.79
N GLU A 83 10.28 6.05 10.23
CA GLU A 83 10.32 6.45 11.65
C GLU A 83 9.16 5.85 12.46
N ALA A 84 8.22 5.14 11.81
CA ALA A 84 7.07 4.55 12.49
C ALA A 84 7.45 3.23 13.18
N ASP A 85 7.05 3.10 14.44
CA ASP A 85 7.19 1.87 15.24
C ASP A 85 6.21 0.80 14.76
N SER A 86 5.03 1.23 14.27
CA SER A 86 4.00 0.33 13.77
C SER A 86 3.14 0.99 12.72
N ILE A 87 2.70 0.21 11.74
CA ILE A 87 1.75 0.62 10.70
C ILE A 87 0.56 -0.33 10.75
N SER A 88 -0.66 0.21 10.74
CA SER A 88 -1.89 -0.58 10.72
C SER A 88 -2.88 -0.05 9.69
N LEU A 89 -3.54 -0.96 8.98
CA LEU A 89 -4.60 -0.61 8.03
C LEU A 89 -5.91 -0.35 8.77
N THR A 90 -6.53 0.81 8.54
CA THR A 90 -7.80 1.20 9.18
C THR A 90 -8.98 1.25 8.22
N GLN A 91 -8.75 1.44 6.92
CA GLN A 91 -9.81 1.48 5.91
C GLN A 91 -9.28 1.05 4.55
N ALA A 92 -10.12 0.38 3.77
CA ALA A 92 -9.88 0.08 2.36
C ALA A 92 -11.17 0.29 1.58
N GLU A 93 -11.10 0.91 0.40
CA GLU A 93 -12.25 1.16 -0.45
C GLU A 93 -11.82 1.26 -1.92
N TRP A 94 -12.67 0.77 -2.83
CA TRP A 94 -12.52 1.00 -4.26
C TRP A 94 -13.32 2.22 -4.70
N THR A 95 -12.77 2.96 -5.66
CA THR A 95 -13.47 3.97 -6.45
C THR A 95 -12.97 3.85 -7.88
N GLY A 96 -13.78 3.34 -8.80
CA GLY A 96 -13.34 3.03 -10.17
C GLY A 96 -12.17 2.04 -10.19
N ASP A 97 -11.08 2.44 -10.84
CA ASP A 97 -9.80 1.71 -10.94
C ASP A 97 -8.89 1.86 -9.73
N TYR A 98 -9.33 2.61 -8.72
CA TYR A 98 -8.46 3.05 -7.64
C TYR A 98 -8.84 2.41 -6.33
N LEU A 99 -7.87 1.72 -5.72
CA LEU A 99 -7.94 1.30 -4.33
C LEU A 99 -7.42 2.44 -3.46
N LYS A 100 -8.26 2.95 -2.58
CA LYS A 100 -7.86 3.88 -1.53
C LYS A 100 -7.70 3.07 -0.24
N ILE A 101 -6.55 3.21 0.40
CA ILE A 101 -6.32 2.65 1.74
C ILE A 101 -6.01 3.77 2.71
N GLN A 102 -6.44 3.61 3.96
CA GLN A 102 -6.03 4.47 5.06
C GLN A 102 -5.25 3.63 6.06
N ILE A 103 -4.05 4.11 6.42
CA ILE A 103 -3.23 3.52 7.46
C ILE A 103 -3.10 4.49 8.65
N GLN A 104 -2.78 3.95 9.82
CA GLN A 104 -2.23 4.69 10.93
C GLN A 104 -0.78 4.27 11.15
N ALA A 105 0.11 5.26 11.24
CA ALA A 105 1.51 5.04 11.59
C ALA A 105 1.77 5.64 12.98
N LEU A 106 2.25 4.81 13.90
CA LEU A 106 2.58 5.21 15.27
C LEU A 106 4.07 5.55 15.36
N VAL A 107 4.41 6.73 15.89
CA VAL A 107 5.79 7.17 16.10
C VAL A 107 6.05 7.41 17.60
N GLY A 108 7.13 6.84 18.12
CA GLY A 108 7.52 6.91 19.52
C GLY A 108 6.47 6.37 20.49
N GLY A 109 5.62 5.44 20.05
CA GLY A 109 4.51 4.88 20.82
C GLY A 109 3.42 5.89 21.24
N LYS A 110 3.43 7.12 20.71
CA LYS A 110 2.62 8.24 21.24
C LYS A 110 1.83 9.01 20.18
N LYS A 111 2.34 9.14 18.96
CA LYS A 111 1.69 9.92 17.90
C LYS A 111 1.30 9.02 16.74
N ALA A 112 -0.01 8.84 16.54
CA ALA A 112 -0.55 8.19 15.36
C ALA A 112 -0.84 9.24 14.29
N THR A 113 -0.20 9.12 13.13
CA THR A 113 -0.51 9.92 11.94
C THR A 113 -1.29 9.05 10.96
N ALA A 114 -2.44 9.54 10.50
CA ALA A 114 -3.23 8.86 9.48
C ALA A 114 -2.69 9.24 8.10
N TYR A 115 -2.53 8.25 7.22
CA TYR A 115 -2.18 8.47 5.82
C TYR A 115 -3.21 7.79 4.94
N ARG A 116 -3.68 8.48 3.91
CA ARG A 116 -4.53 7.92 2.87
C ARG A 116 -3.72 7.77 1.59
N PHE A 117 -3.56 6.53 1.12
CA PHE A 117 -2.90 6.22 -0.13
C PHE A 117 -3.93 5.91 -1.22
N MET A 118 -3.65 6.37 -2.43
CA MET A 118 -4.40 6.01 -3.62
C MET A 118 -3.52 5.12 -4.49
N LEU A 119 -4.01 3.93 -4.79
CA LEU A 119 -3.35 2.94 -5.63
C LEU A 119 -4.19 2.73 -6.88
N GLU A 120 -3.55 2.65 -8.03
CA GLU A 120 -4.20 2.15 -9.25
C GLU A 120 -3.93 0.65 -9.41
N ALA A 121 -4.91 -0.06 -9.96
CA ALA A 121 -4.69 -1.40 -10.49
C ALA A 121 -3.96 -1.30 -11.83
N GLU A 122 -2.77 -1.90 -11.91
CA GLU A 122 -2.04 -2.15 -13.15
C GLU A 122 -2.47 -3.50 -13.74
N ALA A 123 -2.09 -3.78 -15.00
CA ALA A 123 -2.22 -5.09 -15.60
C ALA A 123 -1.58 -6.18 -14.72
N GLU A 124 -2.13 -7.41 -14.78
CA GLU A 124 -1.67 -8.57 -14.00
C GLU A 124 -1.81 -8.43 -12.46
N ASP A 125 -2.89 -7.79 -12.00
CA ASP A 125 -3.26 -7.73 -10.58
C ASP A 125 -2.21 -7.03 -9.67
N ARG A 126 -1.40 -6.14 -10.26
CA ARG A 126 -0.40 -5.38 -9.51
C ARG A 126 -0.99 -4.04 -9.09
N LEU A 127 -0.64 -3.59 -7.89
CA LEU A 127 -0.99 -2.26 -7.42
C LEU A 127 0.18 -1.30 -7.65
N LYS A 128 -0.12 -0.04 -7.98
CA LYS A 128 0.85 1.04 -8.07
C LYS A 128 0.38 2.27 -7.31
N LEU A 129 1.27 2.89 -6.55
CA LEU A 129 1.00 4.12 -5.82
C LEU A 129 0.84 5.30 -6.77
N LEU A 130 -0.32 5.91 -6.71
CA LEU A 130 -0.67 7.07 -7.52
C LEU A 130 -0.71 8.36 -6.69
N GLY A 131 -0.89 8.27 -5.37
CA GLY A 131 -0.84 9.44 -4.50
C GLY A 131 -0.96 9.13 -3.01
N VAL A 132 -0.74 10.17 -2.21
CA VAL A 132 -0.84 10.15 -0.74
C VAL A 132 -1.42 11.45 -0.20
N GLN A 133 -2.17 11.36 0.89
CA GLN A 133 -2.74 12.45 1.68
C GLN A 133 -2.54 12.13 3.18
N PHE A 134 -2.39 13.14 4.03
CA PHE A 134 -2.18 12.97 5.48
C PHE A 134 -2.66 14.20 6.26
#